data_AF-A0A2S1ZT65-F1
#
_entry.id   AF-A0A2S1ZT65-F1
#
_cell.length_a   1.000
_cell.length_b   1.000
_cell.length_c   1.000
_cell.angle_alpha   90.00
_cell.angle_beta   90.00
_cell.angle_gamma   90.00
#
_symmetry.space_group_name_H-M   'P 1'
#
loop_
_entity.id
_entity.type
_entity.pdbx_description
1 polymer ?
#
loop_
_entity_poly.entity_id
_entity_poly.type
_entity_poly.pdbx_seq_one_letter_code
_entity_poly.pdbx_strand_id
1 'polypeptide(L)'
;MTSHYIALAVGLLSLSSNVVQATTNEAEGCIISRLNGEKYCLKVGERSGYSLPSWIYAHPVDVQAPSGVSVMLSDWDNLSYNRLAVFDRYTGNEDLKNVKAYNGAYLDFSKPRSMRVLASETYPEACIVSRQTGERFCLKEGERSGYSLPAYIYGHEVDVEAPLGLGVMLSDWDNLSYNRLAVFGGNTQNEQMRAVKAYNGETLDFSKPRSMRVVPYDGDSSALNMKLKWSWQGSAFQPNSNQVMVTPIVAQLNDDNGDGKIDEKDVADLIVVTFEGNKYANGGLVRALSGVDGSELWSYANGGVIADARYSPAVGDLDGDGIVEIVTTNNRDQFITILDNQGNIKKQIPTTESGWRIVGDITLRI
;
A
#
# COMPACT_ATOMS: atom_id res chain seq x y z
N MET A 1 65.28 19.13 16.48
CA MET A 1 64.23 18.50 17.29
C MET A 1 63.08 18.15 16.36
N THR A 2 62.86 16.83 16.17
CA THR A 2 61.57 16.11 15.97
C THR A 2 60.31 16.98 15.84
N SER A 3 59.33 16.73 14.96
CA SER A 3 58.89 15.49 14.31
C SER A 3 57.86 15.76 13.19
N HIS A 4 57.92 14.87 12.18
CA HIS A 4 56.84 14.14 11.49
C HIS A 4 55.84 14.85 10.57
N TYR A 5 55.91 14.46 9.29
CA TYR A 5 54.89 14.59 8.26
C TYR A 5 53.70 13.65 8.55
N ILE A 6 52.48 14.11 8.24
CA ILE A 6 51.37 13.23 7.87
C ILE A 6 50.85 13.71 6.52
N ALA A 7 51.02 12.86 5.51
CA ALA A 7 50.38 13.00 4.21
C ALA A 7 48.94 12.51 4.33
N LEU A 8 47.97 13.37 4.00
CA LEU A 8 46.58 12.94 3.91
C LEU A 8 46.33 12.42 2.49
N ALA A 9 46.24 11.09 2.36
CA ALA A 9 45.79 10.44 1.15
C ALA A 9 44.29 10.69 0.97
N VAL A 10 43.91 11.47 -0.04
CA VAL A 10 42.51 11.57 -0.48
C VAL A 10 42.22 10.32 -1.32
N GLY A 11 41.83 9.24 -0.65
CA GLY A 11 41.25 8.08 -1.32
C GLY A 11 39.85 8.45 -1.80
N LEU A 12 39.62 8.41 -3.11
CA LEU A 12 38.27 8.30 -3.65
C LEU A 12 37.70 6.95 -3.19
N LEU A 13 36.88 6.97 -2.16
CA LEU A 13 35.93 5.91 -1.89
C LEU A 13 34.80 6.04 -2.90
N SER A 14 34.90 5.31 -4.00
CA SER A 14 33.74 5.01 -4.84
C SER A 14 32.81 4.13 -4.03
N LEU A 15 31.88 4.74 -3.29
CA LEU A 15 30.72 4.04 -2.77
C LEU A 15 29.84 3.72 -3.97
N SER A 16 29.95 2.48 -4.45
CA SER A 16 28.94 1.88 -5.31
C SER A 16 27.62 1.94 -4.56
N SER A 17 26.82 2.96 -4.87
CA SER A 17 25.42 3.01 -4.53
C SER A 17 24.75 1.86 -5.28
N ASN A 18 24.61 0.72 -4.62
CA ASN A 18 23.53 -0.20 -4.92
C ASN A 18 22.25 0.51 -4.49
N VAL A 19 21.81 1.46 -5.32
CA VAL A 19 20.40 1.76 -5.44
C VAL A 19 19.80 0.42 -5.82
N VAL A 20 19.16 -0.25 -4.86
CA VAL A 20 18.16 -1.26 -5.20
C VAL A 20 17.08 -0.47 -5.90
N GLN A 21 17.27 -0.32 -7.21
CA GLN A 21 16.27 0.17 -8.11
C GLN A 21 15.14 -0.82 -7.92
N ALA A 22 14.11 -0.41 -7.19
CA ALA A 22 12.84 -1.10 -7.20
C ALA A 22 12.50 -1.21 -8.67
N THR A 23 12.69 -2.40 -9.23
CA THR A 23 12.27 -2.71 -10.57
C THR A 23 10.77 -2.51 -10.50
N THR A 24 10.29 -1.37 -10.99
CA THR A 24 8.94 -1.30 -11.52
C THR A 24 8.92 -2.40 -12.56
N ASN A 25 8.49 -3.60 -12.18
CA ASN A 25 8.03 -4.58 -13.14
C ASN A 25 6.93 -3.82 -13.89
N GLU A 26 7.28 -3.26 -15.04
CA GLU A 26 6.33 -2.59 -15.91
C GLU A 26 5.30 -3.67 -16.21
N ALA A 27 4.10 -3.51 -15.64
CA ALA A 27 3.10 -4.55 -15.67
C ALA A 27 2.82 -4.93 -17.13
N GLU A 28 2.98 -6.22 -17.46
CA GLU A 28 2.82 -6.72 -18.82
C GLU A 28 1.45 -7.40 -18.97
N GLY A 29 0.89 -7.28 -20.18
CA GLY A 29 -0.30 -8.02 -20.58
C GLY A 29 0.12 -9.21 -21.44
N CYS A 30 -0.33 -10.41 -21.08
CA CYS A 30 0.11 -11.64 -21.72
C CYS A 30 -1.04 -12.45 -22.30
N ILE A 31 -0.76 -13.18 -23.37
CA ILE A 31 -1.53 -14.36 -23.78
C ILE A 31 -0.73 -15.62 -23.48
N ILE A 32 -1.41 -16.66 -22.98
CA ILE A 32 -0.80 -17.91 -22.54
C ILE A 32 -1.33 -19.04 -23.42
N SER A 33 -0.44 -19.71 -24.15
CA SER A 33 -0.79 -20.82 -25.02
C SER A 33 -1.27 -22.04 -24.21
N ARG A 34 -2.48 -22.53 -24.47
CA ARG A 34 -3.01 -23.77 -23.86
C ARG A 34 -2.37 -25.05 -24.42
N LEU A 35 -1.58 -24.94 -25.48
CA LEU A 35 -0.90 -26.10 -26.08
C LEU A 35 0.41 -26.45 -25.37
N ASN A 36 1.14 -25.45 -24.89
CA ASN A 36 2.49 -25.62 -24.36
C ASN A 36 2.81 -24.75 -23.14
N GLY A 37 1.91 -23.87 -22.71
CA GLY A 37 2.11 -22.98 -21.55
C GLY A 37 2.97 -21.74 -21.82
N GLU A 38 3.50 -21.57 -23.03
CA GLU A 38 4.34 -20.42 -23.37
C GLU A 38 3.54 -19.09 -23.35
N LYS A 39 4.18 -18.03 -22.87
CA LYS A 39 3.60 -16.71 -22.71
C LYS A 39 4.15 -15.74 -23.75
N TYR A 40 3.26 -15.01 -24.40
CA TYR A 40 3.64 -13.82 -25.17
C TYR A 40 3.13 -12.59 -24.45
N CYS A 41 4.07 -11.81 -23.90
CA CYS A 41 3.82 -10.64 -23.07
C CYS A 41 4.28 -9.37 -23.80
N LEU A 42 3.55 -8.28 -23.58
CA LEU A 42 3.85 -6.96 -24.09
C LEU A 42 3.65 -5.94 -22.98
N LYS A 43 4.40 -4.84 -23.03
CA LYS A 43 4.26 -3.72 -22.11
C LYS A 43 3.11 -2.82 -22.50
N VAL A 44 2.63 -2.03 -21.55
CA VAL A 44 1.63 -0.98 -21.80
C VAL A 44 2.08 -0.07 -22.95
N GLY A 45 1.21 0.09 -23.95
CA GLY A 45 1.46 0.88 -25.15
C GLY A 45 2.04 0.06 -26.32
N GLU A 46 2.57 -1.13 -26.07
CA GLU A 46 3.11 -2.01 -27.11
C GLU A 46 2.01 -2.81 -27.82
N ARG A 47 2.33 -3.27 -29.02
CA ARG A 47 1.48 -4.17 -29.83
C ARG A 47 2.32 -5.22 -30.52
N SER A 48 1.67 -6.32 -30.90
CA SER A 48 2.26 -7.27 -31.83
C SER A 48 2.62 -6.57 -33.15
N GLY A 49 3.44 -7.24 -33.97
CA GLY A 49 3.64 -6.86 -35.36
C GLY A 49 2.34 -6.93 -36.18
N TYR A 50 2.47 -7.15 -37.50
CA TYR A 50 1.29 -7.37 -38.33
C TYR A 50 0.45 -8.55 -37.81
N SER A 51 1.11 -9.62 -37.37
CA SER A 51 0.50 -10.78 -36.71
C SER A 51 1.25 -11.10 -35.42
N LEU A 52 0.64 -11.92 -34.57
CA LEU A 52 1.32 -12.59 -33.46
C LEU A 52 2.51 -13.43 -33.97
N PRO A 53 3.55 -13.65 -33.15
CA PRO A 53 4.65 -14.55 -33.49
C PRO A 53 4.15 -15.93 -33.92
N SER A 54 4.82 -16.55 -34.89
CA SER A 54 4.38 -17.80 -35.52
C SER A 54 4.18 -18.95 -34.54
N TRP A 55 4.89 -18.96 -33.41
CA TRP A 55 4.83 -20.00 -32.39
C TRP A 55 3.60 -19.91 -31.47
N ILE A 56 2.86 -18.78 -31.46
CA ILE A 56 1.61 -18.61 -30.69
C ILE A 56 0.43 -18.17 -31.56
N TYR A 57 0.68 -17.85 -32.83
CA TYR A 57 -0.34 -17.41 -33.77
C TYR A 57 -1.51 -18.40 -33.87
N ALA A 58 -2.72 -17.93 -33.59
CA ALA A 58 -3.95 -18.74 -33.59
C ALA A 58 -3.93 -19.98 -32.67
N HIS A 59 -3.04 -20.02 -31.67
CA HIS A 59 -3.14 -20.99 -30.59
C HIS A 59 -4.40 -20.72 -29.76
N PRO A 60 -5.03 -21.75 -29.17
CA PRO A 60 -5.97 -21.53 -28.08
C PRO A 60 -5.22 -20.90 -26.90
N VAL A 61 -5.64 -19.72 -26.46
CA VAL A 61 -4.98 -18.99 -25.37
C VAL A 61 -5.90 -18.67 -24.21
N ASP A 62 -5.32 -18.48 -23.04
CA ASP A 62 -5.90 -17.69 -21.96
C ASP A 62 -5.29 -16.28 -21.99
N VAL A 63 -6.00 -15.28 -21.45
CA VAL A 63 -5.48 -13.92 -21.27
C VAL A 63 -5.10 -13.71 -19.82
N GLN A 64 -3.93 -13.10 -19.59
CA GLN A 64 -3.51 -12.60 -18.29
C GLN A 64 -3.31 -11.09 -18.39
N ALA A 65 -4.17 -10.34 -17.69
CA ALA A 65 -4.11 -8.90 -17.56
C ALA A 65 -4.09 -8.56 -16.06
N PRO A 66 -2.92 -8.26 -15.47
CA PRO A 66 -2.79 -7.89 -14.07
C PRO A 66 -3.26 -6.44 -13.81
N SER A 67 -3.31 -6.06 -12.54
CA SER A 67 -3.59 -4.70 -12.08
C SER A 67 -2.84 -3.63 -12.88
N GLY A 68 -3.57 -2.62 -13.37
CA GLY A 68 -3.01 -1.55 -14.20
C GLY A 68 -2.89 -1.85 -15.69
N VAL A 69 -3.29 -3.05 -16.14
CA VAL A 69 -3.11 -3.52 -17.51
C VAL A 69 -4.41 -4.03 -18.12
N SER A 70 -4.59 -3.85 -19.42
CA SER A 70 -5.59 -4.57 -20.21
C SER A 70 -5.02 -5.06 -21.53
N VAL A 71 -5.46 -6.23 -21.98
CA VAL A 71 -5.05 -6.87 -23.22
C VAL A 71 -6.16 -6.70 -24.26
N MET A 72 -5.84 -6.05 -25.36
CA MET A 72 -6.70 -5.97 -26.53
C MET A 72 -6.33 -7.08 -27.51
N LEU A 73 -7.31 -7.89 -27.92
CA LEU A 73 -7.12 -8.96 -28.91
C LEU A 73 -7.93 -8.70 -30.18
N SER A 74 -7.45 -9.28 -31.29
CA SER A 74 -8.20 -9.45 -32.53
C SER A 74 -8.11 -10.88 -33.03
N ASP A 75 -9.21 -11.39 -33.59
CA ASP A 75 -9.24 -12.64 -34.36
C ASP A 75 -8.68 -12.47 -35.79
N TRP A 76 -8.26 -11.25 -36.14
CA TRP A 76 -7.64 -10.87 -37.41
C TRP A 76 -6.24 -10.30 -37.22
N ASP A 77 -5.49 -10.25 -38.32
CA ASP A 77 -4.20 -9.59 -38.33
C ASP A 77 -4.34 -8.08 -38.17
N ASN A 78 -3.29 -7.49 -37.62
CA ASN A 78 -3.02 -6.06 -37.56
C ASN A 78 -4.07 -5.23 -36.81
N LEU A 79 -4.82 -5.84 -35.88
CA LEU A 79 -5.87 -5.19 -35.10
C LEU A 79 -6.92 -4.49 -35.99
N SER A 80 -7.33 -5.16 -37.06
CA SER A 80 -8.07 -4.56 -38.17
C SER A 80 -9.61 -4.66 -38.03
N TYR A 81 -10.33 -3.88 -38.84
CA TYR A 81 -11.79 -3.96 -39.02
C TYR A 81 -12.63 -3.78 -37.74
N ASN A 82 -12.06 -3.15 -36.71
CA ASN A 82 -12.66 -3.04 -35.37
C ASN A 82 -13.14 -4.40 -34.81
N ARG A 83 -12.49 -5.49 -35.22
CA ARG A 83 -12.69 -6.84 -34.67
C ARG A 83 -11.87 -6.99 -33.39
N LEU A 84 -12.16 -6.13 -32.43
CA LEU A 84 -11.35 -5.90 -31.24
C LEU A 84 -12.20 -6.10 -29.99
N ALA A 85 -11.61 -6.73 -28.98
CA ALA A 85 -12.14 -6.79 -27.62
C ALA A 85 -11.01 -6.55 -26.62
N VAL A 86 -11.34 -5.95 -25.48
CA VAL A 86 -10.40 -5.62 -24.41
C VAL A 86 -10.74 -6.47 -23.19
N PHE A 87 -9.70 -7.04 -22.59
CA PHE A 87 -9.76 -7.93 -21.44
C PHE A 87 -8.89 -7.33 -20.34
N ASP A 88 -9.49 -7.04 -19.19
CA ASP A 88 -8.91 -6.30 -18.06
C ASP A 88 -8.63 -7.18 -16.84
N ARG A 89 -8.67 -8.49 -17.04
CA ARG A 89 -8.46 -9.52 -16.01
C ARG A 89 -7.98 -10.83 -16.61
N TYR A 90 -7.69 -11.82 -15.76
CA TYR A 90 -7.55 -13.18 -16.24
C TYR A 90 -8.84 -13.63 -16.92
N THR A 91 -8.73 -14.01 -18.19
CA THR A 91 -9.87 -14.47 -18.99
C THR A 91 -9.54 -15.83 -19.58
N GLY A 92 -10.26 -16.86 -19.14
CA GLY A 92 -10.06 -18.22 -19.63
C GLY A 92 -10.54 -18.35 -21.08
N ASN A 93 -9.95 -19.29 -21.82
CA ASN A 93 -10.19 -19.48 -23.24
C ASN A 93 -11.67 -19.64 -23.65
N GLU A 94 -12.51 -20.26 -22.81
CA GLU A 94 -13.94 -20.38 -23.08
C GLU A 94 -14.67 -19.03 -22.98
N ASP A 95 -14.25 -18.15 -22.07
CA ASP A 95 -14.80 -16.80 -21.90
C ASP A 95 -14.35 -15.84 -23.02
N LEU A 96 -13.35 -16.24 -23.82
CA LEU A 96 -12.95 -15.54 -25.03
C LEU A 96 -13.85 -15.86 -26.24
N LYS A 97 -14.74 -16.85 -26.13
CA LYS A 97 -15.69 -17.21 -27.18
C LYS A 97 -16.95 -16.35 -27.04
N ASN A 98 -17.47 -15.90 -28.18
CA ASN A 98 -18.71 -15.12 -28.22
C ASN A 98 -18.63 -13.81 -27.41
N VAL A 99 -17.59 -13.02 -27.65
CA VAL A 99 -17.37 -11.71 -27.03
C VAL A 99 -17.81 -10.61 -27.98
N LYS A 100 -18.55 -9.62 -27.47
CA LYS A 100 -18.98 -8.47 -28.27
C LYS A 100 -17.76 -7.59 -28.62
N ALA A 101 -17.43 -7.54 -29.91
CA ALA A 101 -16.33 -6.76 -30.45
C ALA A 101 -16.73 -5.29 -30.70
N TYR A 102 -15.74 -4.44 -30.94
CA TYR A 102 -15.93 -3.00 -31.20
C TYR A 102 -16.77 -2.71 -32.46
N ASN A 103 -16.77 -3.61 -33.44
CA ASN A 103 -17.64 -3.53 -34.62
C ASN A 103 -19.09 -3.96 -34.35
N GLY A 104 -19.43 -4.31 -33.11
CA GLY A 104 -20.77 -4.72 -32.68
C GLY A 104 -21.10 -6.20 -32.88
N ALA A 105 -20.26 -6.97 -33.57
CA ALA A 105 -20.45 -8.40 -33.76
C ALA A 105 -19.95 -9.20 -32.54
N TYR A 106 -20.52 -10.39 -32.32
CA TYR A 106 -20.00 -11.35 -31.35
C TYR A 106 -18.97 -12.24 -32.04
N LEU A 107 -17.72 -12.20 -31.60
CA LEU A 107 -16.58 -12.86 -32.22
C LEU A 107 -15.90 -13.84 -31.26
N ASP A 108 -15.05 -14.70 -31.81
CA ASP A 108 -14.24 -15.66 -31.08
C ASP A 108 -12.80 -15.16 -31.00
N PHE A 109 -12.36 -14.75 -29.80
CA PHE A 109 -11.00 -14.32 -29.51
C PHE A 109 -10.16 -15.42 -28.86
N SER A 110 -10.68 -16.66 -28.77
CA SER A 110 -9.99 -17.79 -28.14
C SER A 110 -8.73 -18.20 -28.90
N LYS A 111 -8.61 -17.82 -30.18
CA LYS A 111 -7.45 -18.03 -31.05
C LYS A 111 -7.03 -16.72 -31.74
N PRO A 112 -6.45 -15.76 -31.01
CA PRO A 112 -6.17 -14.44 -31.54
C PRO A 112 -5.06 -14.48 -32.59
N ARG A 113 -5.01 -13.42 -33.41
CA ARG A 113 -4.01 -13.23 -34.47
C ARG A 113 -3.18 -11.98 -34.30
N SER A 114 -3.66 -11.01 -33.53
CA SER A 114 -2.91 -9.81 -33.15
C SER A 114 -3.34 -9.31 -31.77
N MET A 115 -2.44 -8.59 -31.10
CA MET A 115 -2.71 -8.04 -29.76
C MET A 115 -2.07 -6.68 -29.52
N ARG A 116 -2.57 -5.96 -28.53
CA ARG A 116 -2.00 -4.73 -27.96
C ARG A 116 -2.25 -4.70 -26.46
N VAL A 117 -1.36 -4.06 -25.71
CA VAL A 117 -1.52 -3.87 -24.28
C VAL A 117 -1.78 -2.40 -23.97
N LEU A 118 -2.77 -2.15 -23.12
CA LEU A 118 -3.29 -0.85 -22.74
C LEU A 118 -3.12 -0.63 -21.23
N ALA A 119 -3.03 0.62 -20.82
CA ALA A 119 -3.12 0.99 -19.41
C ALA A 119 -4.56 0.79 -18.92
N SER A 120 -4.70 0.36 -17.67
CA SER A 120 -5.98 0.21 -16.99
C SER A 120 -5.90 0.72 -15.54
N GLU A 121 -7.01 0.67 -14.83
CA GLU A 121 -7.05 1.01 -13.41
C GLU A 121 -6.24 -0.01 -12.58
N THR A 122 -5.56 0.48 -11.55
CA THR A 122 -4.86 -0.36 -10.58
C THR A 122 -5.77 -0.75 -9.42
N TYR A 123 -5.75 -2.02 -9.04
CA TYR A 123 -6.47 -2.59 -7.91
C TYR A 123 -5.60 -3.61 -7.16
N PRO A 124 -5.93 -3.94 -5.89
CA PRO A 124 -5.21 -4.99 -5.15
C PRO A 124 -5.49 -6.37 -5.74
N GLU A 125 -4.47 -7.22 -5.78
CA GLU A 125 -4.53 -8.60 -6.25
C GLU A 125 -3.94 -9.53 -5.20
N ALA A 126 -4.43 -10.77 -5.15
CA ALA A 126 -3.82 -11.84 -4.37
C ALA A 126 -3.30 -12.94 -5.32
N CYS A 127 -2.16 -13.50 -4.98
CA CYS A 127 -1.37 -14.33 -5.88
C CYS A 127 -0.98 -15.66 -5.24
N ILE A 128 -0.82 -16.67 -6.08
CA ILE A 128 0.08 -17.79 -5.80
C ILE A 128 1.40 -17.58 -6.54
N VAL A 129 2.50 -17.98 -5.92
CA VAL A 129 3.86 -17.84 -6.47
C VAL A 129 4.49 -19.21 -6.55
N SER A 130 4.92 -19.62 -7.74
CA SER A 130 5.58 -20.91 -7.92
C SER A 130 6.96 -20.92 -7.27
N ARG A 131 7.23 -21.91 -6.42
CA ARG A 131 8.57 -22.16 -5.87
C ARG A 131 9.55 -22.75 -6.88
N GLN A 132 9.04 -23.22 -8.03
CA GLN A 132 9.84 -23.85 -9.08
C GLN A 132 10.36 -22.83 -10.08
N THR A 133 9.52 -21.83 -10.43
CA THR A 133 9.84 -20.86 -11.49
C THR A 133 9.87 -19.41 -10.98
N GLY A 134 9.36 -19.13 -9.78
CA GLY A 134 9.14 -17.77 -9.28
C GLY A 134 7.95 -17.06 -9.93
N GLU A 135 7.25 -17.71 -10.86
CA GLU A 135 6.14 -17.09 -11.57
C GLU A 135 4.91 -16.90 -10.68
N ARG A 136 4.23 -15.77 -10.87
CA ARG A 136 3.03 -15.39 -10.12
C ARG A 136 1.78 -15.67 -10.95
N PHE A 137 0.72 -16.09 -10.29
CA PHE A 137 -0.64 -16.08 -10.84
C PHE A 137 -1.54 -15.32 -9.87
N CYS A 138 -1.93 -14.12 -10.29
CA CYS A 138 -2.64 -13.14 -9.49
C CYS A 138 -4.05 -12.94 -10.03
N LEU A 139 -5.00 -12.70 -9.13
CA LEU A 139 -6.39 -12.46 -9.46
C LEU A 139 -6.96 -11.32 -8.59
N LYS A 140 -7.96 -10.62 -9.13
CA LYS A 140 -8.75 -9.63 -8.38
C LYS A 140 -9.75 -10.31 -7.45
N GLU A 141 -10.21 -9.58 -6.43
CA GLU A 141 -11.35 -10.00 -5.61
C GLU A 141 -12.55 -10.48 -6.46
N GLY A 142 -13.07 -11.67 -6.13
CA GLY A 142 -14.19 -12.29 -6.81
C GLY A 142 -13.81 -13.11 -8.05
N GLU A 143 -12.59 -12.97 -8.56
CA GLU A 143 -12.10 -13.74 -9.70
C GLU A 143 -11.59 -15.11 -9.31
N ARG A 144 -11.62 -16.03 -10.27
CA ARG A 144 -11.17 -17.41 -10.13
C ARG A 144 -10.32 -17.82 -11.32
N SER A 145 -9.52 -18.87 -11.12
CA SER A 145 -8.96 -19.61 -12.23
C SER A 145 -10.09 -20.17 -13.11
N GLY A 146 -9.74 -20.65 -14.30
CA GLY A 146 -10.64 -21.43 -15.13
C GLY A 146 -11.05 -22.76 -14.46
N TYR A 147 -11.26 -23.80 -15.26
CA TYR A 147 -11.50 -25.14 -14.70
C TYR A 147 -10.31 -25.59 -13.83
N SER A 148 -9.09 -25.31 -14.28
CA SER A 148 -7.84 -25.59 -13.57
C SER A 148 -6.96 -24.32 -13.57
N LEU A 149 -5.91 -24.32 -12.75
CA LEU A 149 -4.83 -23.35 -12.84
C LEU A 149 -4.15 -23.42 -14.22
N PRO A 150 -3.55 -22.31 -14.69
CA PRO A 150 -2.78 -22.29 -15.94
C PRO A 150 -1.64 -23.31 -15.94
N ALA A 151 -1.32 -23.85 -17.11
CA ALA A 151 -0.34 -24.93 -17.27
C ALA A 151 1.05 -24.63 -16.68
N TYR A 152 1.49 -23.36 -16.70
CA TYR A 152 2.80 -22.94 -16.20
C TYR A 152 2.93 -22.97 -14.66
N ILE A 153 1.82 -23.09 -13.93
CA ILE A 153 1.81 -23.15 -12.45
C ILE A 153 0.99 -24.33 -11.90
N TYR A 154 0.30 -25.07 -12.77
CA TYR A 154 -0.54 -26.20 -12.39
C TYR A 154 0.28 -27.32 -11.72
N GLY A 155 -0.08 -27.67 -10.49
CA GLY A 155 0.61 -28.72 -9.72
C GLY A 155 2.00 -28.32 -9.19
N HIS A 156 2.41 -27.06 -9.35
CA HIS A 156 3.64 -26.55 -8.75
C HIS A 156 3.48 -26.45 -7.24
N GLU A 157 4.59 -26.56 -6.51
CA GLU A 157 4.62 -26.07 -5.12
C GLU A 157 4.54 -24.55 -5.14
N VAL A 158 3.65 -23.99 -4.33
CA VAL A 158 3.43 -22.54 -4.30
C VAL A 158 3.51 -21.97 -2.90
N ASP A 159 3.81 -20.67 -2.83
CA ASP A 159 3.54 -19.79 -1.70
C ASP A 159 2.33 -18.89 -2.06
N VAL A 160 1.67 -18.31 -1.05
CA VAL A 160 0.57 -17.33 -1.24
C VAL A 160 1.04 -15.96 -0.81
N GLU A 161 0.74 -14.96 -1.64
CA GLU A 161 0.93 -13.54 -1.37
C GLU A 161 -0.42 -12.82 -1.51
N ALA A 162 -1.02 -12.42 -0.40
CA ALA A 162 -2.30 -11.71 -0.41
C ALA A 162 -2.23 -10.44 0.47
N PRO A 163 -2.62 -9.26 -0.06
CA PRO A 163 -2.68 -8.03 0.72
C PRO A 163 -3.79 -8.10 1.78
N LEU A 164 -3.74 -7.18 2.76
CA LEU A 164 -4.76 -7.09 3.80
C LEU A 164 -6.16 -6.94 3.20
N GLY A 165 -7.12 -7.72 3.72
CA GLY A 165 -8.50 -7.77 3.25
C GLY A 165 -8.73 -8.76 2.11
N LEU A 166 -7.69 -9.32 1.48
CA LEU A 166 -7.80 -10.37 0.47
C LEU A 166 -7.16 -11.68 0.93
N GLY A 167 -7.70 -12.78 0.43
CA GLY A 167 -7.15 -14.12 0.61
C GLY A 167 -7.33 -14.97 -0.63
N VAL A 168 -6.44 -15.94 -0.79
CA VAL A 168 -6.49 -16.93 -1.86
C VAL A 168 -7.18 -18.18 -1.35
N MET A 169 -8.37 -18.46 -1.88
CA MET A 169 -9.05 -19.74 -1.72
C MET A 169 -8.42 -20.75 -2.67
N LEU A 170 -7.84 -21.83 -2.14
CA LEU A 170 -7.20 -22.89 -2.90
C LEU A 170 -7.98 -24.20 -2.82
N SER A 171 -7.83 -25.03 -3.85
CA SER A 171 -8.22 -26.44 -3.86
C SER A 171 -7.11 -27.32 -4.38
N ASP A 172 -6.95 -28.50 -3.79
CA ASP A 172 -6.10 -29.58 -4.33
C ASP A 172 -6.69 -30.23 -5.59
N TRP A 173 -7.96 -29.94 -5.90
CA TRP A 173 -8.70 -30.42 -7.07
C TRP A 173 -9.01 -29.31 -8.07
N ASP A 174 -9.35 -29.74 -9.28
CA ASP A 174 -9.86 -28.84 -10.29
C ASP A 174 -11.22 -28.26 -9.88
N ASN A 175 -11.51 -27.08 -10.41
CA ASN A 175 -12.81 -26.42 -10.40
C ASN A 175 -13.38 -26.10 -9.00
N LEU A 176 -12.52 -25.92 -8.00
CA LEU A 176 -12.91 -25.58 -6.62
C LEU A 176 -13.98 -26.53 -6.07
N SER A 177 -13.79 -27.83 -6.30
CA SER A 177 -14.84 -28.84 -6.16
C SER A 177 -14.87 -29.51 -4.78
N TYR A 178 -16.01 -30.14 -4.45
CA TYR A 178 -16.22 -30.97 -3.26
C TYR A 178 -15.96 -30.28 -1.90
N ASN A 179 -15.96 -28.95 -1.84
CA ASN A 179 -15.58 -28.18 -0.65
C ASN A 179 -14.20 -28.53 -0.10
N ARG A 180 -13.30 -29.04 -0.95
CA ARG A 180 -11.89 -29.26 -0.64
C ARG A 180 -11.15 -27.93 -0.74
N LEU A 181 -11.53 -27.01 0.13
CA LEU A 181 -11.21 -25.59 0.04
C LEU A 181 -10.66 -25.08 1.36
N ALA A 182 -9.65 -24.22 1.30
CA ALA A 182 -9.16 -23.41 2.40
C ALA A 182 -8.73 -22.05 1.88
N VAL A 183 -8.79 -21.01 2.73
CA VAL A 183 -8.44 -19.63 2.38
C VAL A 183 -7.19 -19.22 3.13
N PHE A 184 -6.23 -18.66 2.39
CA PHE A 184 -4.92 -18.25 2.88
C PHE A 184 -4.73 -16.76 2.62
N GLY A 185 -4.38 -16.00 3.66
CA GLY A 185 -4.06 -14.56 3.54
C GLY A 185 -2.58 -14.28 3.79
N GLY A 186 -2.21 -13.01 3.69
CA GLY A 186 -0.84 -12.56 3.97
C GLY A 186 0.20 -13.28 3.12
N ASN A 187 1.39 -13.49 3.70
CA ASN A 187 2.47 -14.26 3.11
C ASN A 187 2.47 -15.68 3.67
N THR A 188 1.62 -16.55 3.14
CA THR A 188 1.53 -17.96 3.58
C THR A 188 2.55 -18.81 2.82
N GLN A 189 3.50 -19.39 3.55
CA GLN A 189 4.51 -20.29 3.01
C GLN A 189 3.94 -21.67 2.70
N ASN A 190 4.52 -22.35 1.71
CA ASN A 190 4.15 -23.68 1.25
C ASN A 190 3.94 -24.70 2.38
N GLU A 191 4.83 -24.71 3.37
CA GLU A 191 4.80 -25.64 4.50
C GLU A 191 3.56 -25.44 5.38
N GLN A 192 3.05 -24.21 5.47
CA GLN A 192 1.84 -23.88 6.22
C GLN A 192 0.57 -24.40 5.54
N MET A 193 0.66 -24.79 4.25
CA MET A 193 -0.47 -25.28 3.45
C MET A 193 -0.56 -26.82 3.39
N ARG A 194 0.38 -27.56 3.98
CA ARG A 194 0.47 -29.03 3.82
C ARG A 194 -0.53 -29.85 4.64
N ALA A 195 -1.05 -29.28 5.71
CA ALA A 195 -1.99 -29.97 6.61
C ALA A 195 -3.01 -28.97 7.17
N VAL A 196 -3.99 -28.62 6.35
CA VAL A 196 -4.97 -27.56 6.66
C VAL A 196 -6.37 -28.16 6.71
N LYS A 197 -7.14 -27.81 7.73
CA LYS A 197 -8.55 -28.21 7.82
C LYS A 197 -9.35 -27.49 6.74
N ALA A 198 -9.82 -28.25 5.76
CA ALA A 198 -10.61 -27.78 4.64
C ALA A 198 -12.10 -27.61 5.03
N TYR A 199 -12.87 -26.95 4.16
CA TYR A 199 -14.30 -26.70 4.37
C TYR A 199 -15.15 -27.97 4.42
N ASN A 200 -14.70 -29.07 3.81
CA ASN A 200 -15.32 -30.38 3.92
C ASN A 200 -15.03 -31.08 5.27
N GLY A 201 -14.20 -30.49 6.14
CA GLY A 201 -13.83 -30.99 7.46
C GLY A 201 -12.58 -31.88 7.49
N GLU A 202 -12.05 -32.27 6.33
CA GLU A 202 -10.83 -33.07 6.22
C GLU A 202 -9.57 -32.20 6.38
N THR A 203 -8.47 -32.80 6.83
CA THR A 203 -7.14 -32.15 6.79
C THR A 203 -6.48 -32.48 5.45
N LEU A 204 -6.27 -31.46 4.61
CA LEU A 204 -5.79 -31.59 3.24
C LEU A 204 -4.48 -30.84 3.01
N ASP A 205 -3.82 -31.19 1.92
CA ASP A 205 -2.59 -30.54 1.43
C ASP A 205 -2.94 -29.60 0.26
N PHE A 206 -2.76 -28.30 0.48
CA PHE A 206 -2.96 -27.23 -0.51
C PHE A 206 -1.65 -26.69 -1.06
N SER A 207 -0.50 -27.29 -0.72
CA SER A 207 0.82 -26.85 -1.14
C SER A 207 1.05 -26.96 -2.65
N LYS A 208 0.25 -27.79 -3.35
CA LYS A 208 0.23 -27.99 -4.80
C LYS A 208 -1.19 -27.84 -5.36
N PRO A 209 -1.75 -26.61 -5.38
CA PRO A 209 -3.14 -26.41 -5.75
C PRO A 209 -3.38 -26.68 -7.24
N ARG A 210 -4.65 -26.93 -7.57
CA ARG A 210 -5.11 -27.15 -8.94
C ARG A 210 -6.14 -26.13 -9.39
N SER A 211 -6.78 -25.42 -8.47
CA SER A 211 -7.68 -24.31 -8.78
C SER A 211 -7.68 -23.28 -7.66
N MET A 212 -8.00 -22.03 -8.00
CA MET A 212 -8.04 -20.94 -7.02
C MET A 212 -9.15 -19.91 -7.27
N ARG A 213 -9.47 -19.14 -6.23
CA ARG A 213 -10.29 -17.92 -6.28
C ARG A 213 -9.75 -16.92 -5.27
N VAL A 214 -9.88 -15.62 -5.55
CA VAL A 214 -9.59 -14.57 -4.57
C VAL A 214 -10.89 -14.12 -3.91
N VAL A 215 -10.87 -14.06 -2.58
CA VAL A 215 -12.03 -13.75 -1.73
C VAL A 215 -11.66 -12.72 -0.66
N PRO A 216 -12.63 -12.00 -0.09
CA PRO A 216 -12.40 -11.24 1.14
C PRO A 216 -11.83 -12.13 2.24
N TYR A 217 -10.84 -11.62 2.96
CA TYR A 217 -10.20 -12.37 4.03
C TYR A 217 -9.73 -11.44 5.14
N ASP A 218 -10.38 -11.59 6.30
CA ASP A 218 -10.02 -10.91 7.55
C ASP A 218 -9.17 -11.81 8.47
N GLY A 219 -8.89 -13.04 8.04
CA GLY A 219 -8.40 -14.14 8.88
C GLY A 219 -6.95 -14.01 9.36
N ASP A 220 -6.26 -12.91 9.05
CA ASP A 220 -4.91 -12.66 9.52
C ASP A 220 -4.65 -11.17 9.82
N SER A 221 -5.56 -10.52 10.54
CA SER A 221 -5.22 -9.26 11.22
C SER A 221 -4.11 -9.43 12.29
N SER A 222 -3.73 -10.68 12.60
CA SER A 222 -2.58 -11.06 13.41
C SER A 222 -1.23 -10.99 12.69
N ALA A 223 -1.19 -10.89 11.35
CA ALA A 223 0.06 -10.80 10.57
C ALA A 223 0.81 -9.48 10.73
N LEU A 224 0.14 -8.43 11.24
CA LEU A 224 0.86 -7.28 11.75
C LEU A 224 1.51 -7.69 13.07
N ASN A 225 2.76 -8.14 13.03
CA ASN A 225 3.61 -8.29 14.22
C ASN A 225 3.98 -6.90 14.77
N MET A 226 2.96 -6.15 15.20
CA MET A 226 3.12 -4.84 15.80
C MET A 226 3.82 -5.04 17.14
N LYS A 227 5.02 -4.52 17.22
CA LYS A 227 5.73 -4.36 18.49
C LYS A 227 5.57 -2.93 18.94
N LEU A 228 5.25 -2.74 20.21
CA LEU A 228 5.23 -1.43 20.82
C LEU A 228 6.62 -0.78 20.63
N LYS A 229 6.67 0.35 19.94
CA LYS A 229 7.90 1.16 19.82
C LYS A 229 8.16 1.87 21.15
N TRP A 230 7.15 2.60 21.63
CA TRP A 230 7.12 3.27 22.92
C TRP A 230 5.67 3.59 23.30
N SER A 231 5.43 3.96 24.56
CA SER A 231 4.15 4.49 25.01
C SER A 231 4.36 5.66 25.97
N TRP A 232 3.65 6.75 25.76
CA TRP A 232 3.54 7.85 26.72
C TRP A 232 2.27 7.67 27.57
N GLN A 233 2.39 7.70 28.89
CA GLN A 233 1.27 7.45 29.83
C GLN A 233 1.01 8.61 30.79
N GLY A 234 1.82 9.68 30.72
CA GLY A 234 1.72 10.83 31.61
C GLY A 234 3.02 11.63 31.67
N SER A 235 2.98 12.69 32.47
CA SER A 235 4.05 13.69 32.61
C SER A 235 4.25 14.07 34.07
N ALA A 236 5.44 14.54 34.44
CA ALA A 236 5.64 15.24 35.71
C ALA A 236 4.92 16.61 35.74
N PHE A 237 4.79 17.25 34.57
CA PHE A 237 4.07 18.49 34.40
C PHE A 237 2.58 18.22 34.14
N GLN A 238 1.71 18.66 35.07
CA GLN A 238 0.27 18.40 35.04
C GLN A 238 -0.05 16.88 34.89
N PRO A 239 0.33 16.02 35.86
CA PRO A 239 0.27 14.56 35.74
C PRO A 239 -1.13 14.00 35.49
N ASN A 240 -2.17 14.71 35.94
CA ASN A 240 -3.56 14.31 35.74
C ASN A 240 -4.07 14.58 34.32
N SER A 241 -3.37 15.40 33.52
CA SER A 241 -3.68 15.67 32.12
C SER A 241 -2.98 14.65 31.23
N ASN A 242 -3.56 13.45 31.14
CA ASN A 242 -2.98 12.29 30.47
C ASN A 242 -3.96 11.54 29.54
N GLN A 243 -5.19 12.02 29.38
CA GLN A 243 -6.15 11.48 28.41
C GLN A 243 -5.98 12.20 27.07
N VAL A 244 -6.11 11.49 25.95
CA VAL A 244 -6.06 12.06 24.59
C VAL A 244 -7.25 11.51 23.80
N MET A 245 -7.95 12.37 23.06
CA MET A 245 -9.04 11.95 22.15
C MET A 245 -8.97 12.59 20.76
N VAL A 246 -7.98 13.46 20.54
CA VAL A 246 -7.75 14.10 19.24
C VAL A 246 -6.91 13.19 18.36
N THR A 247 -7.03 13.35 17.04
CA THR A 247 -6.06 12.77 16.12
C THR A 247 -4.70 13.44 16.37
N PRO A 248 -3.62 12.68 16.65
CA PRO A 248 -2.31 13.27 16.85
C PRO A 248 -1.80 13.89 15.54
N ILE A 249 -1.01 14.96 15.67
CA ILE A 249 -0.36 15.62 14.55
C ILE A 249 1.12 15.22 14.50
N VAL A 250 1.65 14.97 13.31
CA VAL A 250 3.04 14.55 13.10
C VAL A 250 3.81 15.68 12.41
N ALA A 251 4.94 16.09 12.99
CA ALA A 251 5.82 17.13 12.44
C ALA A 251 7.25 17.04 13.03
N GLN A 252 8.24 17.59 12.33
CA GLN A 252 9.60 17.72 12.87
C GLN A 252 9.65 18.89 13.87
N LEU A 253 10.07 18.66 15.12
CA LEU A 253 10.13 19.71 16.15
C LEU A 253 11.52 19.93 16.74
N ASN A 254 12.45 18.98 16.60
CA ASN A 254 13.83 19.11 17.08
C ASN A 254 14.87 18.53 16.10
N ASP A 255 16.11 18.95 16.29
CA ASP A 255 17.29 18.45 15.58
C ASP A 255 17.77 17.16 16.27
N ASP A 256 17.38 16.01 15.75
CA ASP A 256 17.74 14.70 16.31
C ASP A 256 19.16 14.28 15.91
N ASN A 257 19.62 14.75 14.75
CA ASN A 257 20.86 14.32 14.14
C ASN A 257 22.06 15.24 14.46
N GLY A 258 21.80 16.42 15.03
CA GLY A 258 22.77 17.39 15.51
C GLY A 258 23.43 18.26 14.43
N ASP A 259 22.82 18.37 13.24
CA ASP A 259 23.37 19.17 12.12
C ASP A 259 22.98 20.66 12.17
N GLY A 260 22.22 21.07 13.19
CA GLY A 260 21.75 22.43 13.40
C GLY A 260 20.52 22.79 12.57
N LYS A 261 19.84 21.81 11.97
CA LYS A 261 18.61 21.98 11.20
C LYS A 261 17.51 21.09 11.76
N ILE A 262 16.27 21.45 11.42
CA ILE A 262 15.09 20.63 11.66
C ILE A 262 14.50 20.37 10.29
N ASP A 263 14.79 19.20 9.70
CA ASP A 263 14.43 18.88 8.33
C ASP A 263 13.99 17.41 8.15
N GLU A 264 13.82 16.93 6.92
CA GLU A 264 13.35 15.57 6.64
C GLU A 264 14.31 14.45 7.09
N LYS A 265 15.51 14.79 7.58
CA LYS A 265 16.49 13.84 8.14
C LYS A 265 16.30 13.56 9.62
N ASP A 266 15.51 14.37 10.32
CA ASP A 266 15.14 14.16 11.73
C ASP A 266 13.99 13.16 11.88
N VAL A 267 13.69 12.74 13.11
CA VAL A 267 12.60 11.81 13.39
C VAL A 267 11.35 12.59 13.76
N ALA A 268 10.33 12.52 12.91
CA ALA A 268 9.09 13.27 13.14
C ALA A 268 8.42 12.95 14.48
N ASP A 269 8.01 14.01 15.15
CA ASP A 269 7.44 14.04 16.50
C ASP A 269 5.91 14.09 16.48
N LEU A 270 5.31 13.98 17.65
CA LEU A 270 3.86 13.98 17.83
C LEU A 270 3.40 15.17 18.68
N ILE A 271 2.40 15.90 18.18
CA ILE A 271 1.68 16.91 18.95
C ILE A 271 0.31 16.36 19.32
N VAL A 272 -0.03 16.42 20.61
CA VAL A 272 -1.31 15.98 21.17
C VAL A 272 -1.88 17.03 22.11
N VAL A 273 -3.19 16.99 22.32
CA VAL A 273 -3.88 17.78 23.35
C VAL A 273 -4.37 16.83 24.43
N THR A 274 -3.83 16.98 25.64
CA THR A 274 -4.15 16.12 26.78
C THR A 274 -5.19 16.77 27.70
N PHE A 275 -6.02 15.98 28.37
CA PHE A 275 -7.00 16.49 29.35
C PHE A 275 -7.11 15.59 30.57
N GLU A 276 -7.74 16.11 31.63
CA GLU A 276 -7.95 15.40 32.90
C GLU A 276 -9.29 14.66 32.91
N GLY A 277 -9.27 13.36 33.22
CA GLY A 277 -10.46 12.55 33.48
C GLY A 277 -11.47 12.62 32.32
N ASN A 278 -12.64 13.22 32.55
CA ASN A 278 -13.67 13.44 31.53
C ASN A 278 -13.83 14.92 31.12
N LYS A 279 -12.88 15.79 31.46
CA LYS A 279 -12.96 17.25 31.28
C LYS A 279 -12.57 17.73 29.87
N TYR A 280 -12.78 16.91 28.84
CA TYR A 280 -12.34 17.19 27.47
C TYR A 280 -12.89 18.49 26.85
N ALA A 281 -14.03 19.00 27.35
CA ALA A 281 -14.62 20.25 26.89
C ALA A 281 -14.11 21.51 27.64
N ASN A 282 -13.24 21.34 28.64
CA ASN A 282 -12.78 22.43 29.51
C ASN A 282 -11.42 23.03 29.11
N GLY A 283 -10.88 22.59 27.97
CA GLY A 283 -9.51 22.85 27.57
C GLY A 283 -8.58 21.71 28.00
N GLY A 284 -7.53 21.52 27.24
CA GLY A 284 -6.48 20.53 27.43
C GLY A 284 -5.11 21.12 27.11
N LEU A 285 -4.08 20.50 27.66
CA LEU A 285 -2.70 20.94 27.51
C LEU A 285 -2.10 20.38 26.22
N VAL A 286 -1.57 21.28 25.39
CA VAL A 286 -0.79 20.92 24.20
C VAL A 286 0.56 20.35 24.64
N ARG A 287 0.93 19.20 24.10
CA ARG A 287 2.20 18.51 24.39
C ARG A 287 2.87 18.08 23.09
N ALA A 288 4.19 18.12 23.09
CA ALA A 288 5.04 17.56 22.04
C ALA A 288 5.81 16.35 22.57
N LEU A 289 5.73 15.23 21.86
CA LEU A 289 6.33 13.95 22.21
C LEU A 289 7.32 13.54 21.12
N SER A 290 8.53 13.14 21.52
CA SER A 290 9.57 12.72 20.58
C SER A 290 9.12 11.50 19.77
N GLY A 291 9.33 11.54 18.46
CA GLY A 291 9.11 10.39 17.59
C GLY A 291 10.04 9.21 17.91
N VAL A 292 11.19 9.48 18.53
CA VAL A 292 12.23 8.50 18.87
C VAL A 292 11.71 7.54 19.95
N ASP A 293 11.28 8.07 21.09
CA ASP A 293 10.99 7.30 22.31
C ASP A 293 9.75 7.74 23.09
N GLY A 294 9.01 8.73 22.61
CA GLY A 294 7.80 9.26 23.25
C GLY A 294 8.05 10.16 24.46
N SER A 295 9.29 10.57 24.72
CA SER A 295 9.63 11.57 25.75
C SER A 295 9.05 12.94 25.42
N GLU A 296 8.80 13.79 26.43
CA GLU A 296 8.30 15.14 26.19
C GLU A 296 9.44 16.08 25.76
N LEU A 297 9.22 16.80 24.65
CA LEU A 297 10.22 17.73 24.10
C LEU A 297 10.23 19.08 24.82
N TRP A 298 9.07 19.53 25.30
CA TRP A 298 8.91 20.87 25.84
C TRP A 298 9.13 20.92 27.35
N SER A 299 9.75 22.02 27.81
CA SER A 299 10.01 22.26 29.24
C SER A 299 8.80 22.78 30.02
N TYR A 300 7.79 23.31 29.31
CA TYR A 300 6.61 23.98 29.87
C TYR A 300 6.95 25.14 30.82
N ALA A 301 8.10 25.81 30.62
CA ALA A 301 8.52 26.96 31.43
C ALA A 301 7.51 28.14 31.37
N ASN A 302 6.70 28.19 30.31
CA ASN A 302 5.60 29.14 30.13
C ASN A 302 4.29 28.77 30.86
N GLY A 303 4.27 27.65 31.61
CA GLY A 303 3.07 27.15 32.27
C GLY A 303 2.16 26.31 31.37
N GLY A 304 2.59 25.99 30.15
CA GLY A 304 1.83 25.22 29.17
C GLY A 304 0.76 26.04 28.44
N VAL A 305 0.37 25.57 27.26
CA VAL A 305 -0.66 26.20 26.43
C VAL A 305 -1.92 25.34 26.43
N ILE A 306 -3.07 25.99 26.65
CA ILE A 306 -4.37 25.33 26.66
C ILE A 306 -5.03 25.46 25.29
N ALA A 307 -5.43 24.33 24.73
CA ALA A 307 -6.22 24.19 23.51
C ALA A 307 -7.52 23.41 23.79
N ASP A 308 -8.48 23.39 22.87
CA ASP A 308 -9.65 22.54 22.99
C ASP A 308 -9.26 21.08 22.74
N ALA A 309 -9.50 20.19 23.72
CA ALA A 309 -9.08 18.79 23.62
C ALA A 309 -9.99 17.92 22.73
N ARG A 310 -10.94 18.52 22.01
CA ARG A 310 -11.84 17.84 21.06
C ARG A 310 -11.41 18.02 19.61
N TYR A 311 -10.50 18.95 19.33
CA TYR A 311 -10.08 19.31 17.97
C TYR A 311 -8.57 19.24 17.85
N SER A 312 -8.11 18.69 16.73
CA SER A 312 -6.68 18.58 16.47
C SER A 312 -6.08 19.95 16.15
N PRO A 313 -4.88 20.27 16.68
CA PRO A 313 -4.08 21.40 16.19
C PRO A 313 -3.80 21.28 14.69
N ALA A 314 -3.36 22.38 14.08
CA ALA A 314 -2.73 22.36 12.76
C ALA A 314 -1.25 22.71 12.88
N VAL A 315 -0.44 22.20 11.95
CA VAL A 315 1.01 22.44 11.91
C VAL A 315 1.44 22.82 10.51
N GLY A 316 2.38 23.76 10.41
CA GLY A 316 2.97 24.18 9.14
C GLY A 316 3.96 25.33 9.35
N ASP A 317 4.93 25.47 8.47
CA ASP A 317 5.80 26.65 8.42
C ASP A 317 4.98 27.83 7.86
N LEU A 318 4.62 28.78 8.74
CA LEU A 318 3.70 29.87 8.41
C LEU A 318 4.41 31.16 8.04
N ASP A 319 5.69 31.30 8.36
CA ASP A 319 6.49 32.49 8.05
C ASP A 319 7.70 32.24 7.13
N GLY A 320 7.90 31.01 6.71
CA GLY A 320 8.89 30.60 5.71
C GLY A 320 10.31 30.52 6.26
N ASP A 321 10.48 30.33 7.58
CA ASP A 321 11.79 30.21 8.22
C ASP A 321 12.36 28.77 8.20
N GLY A 322 11.58 27.82 7.68
CA GLY A 322 11.94 26.41 7.59
C GLY A 322 11.60 25.60 8.85
N ILE A 323 10.98 26.23 9.86
CA ILE A 323 10.55 25.59 11.11
C ILE A 323 9.02 25.71 11.19
N VAL A 324 8.37 24.66 11.70
CA VAL A 324 6.91 24.64 11.77
C VAL A 324 6.37 25.44 12.96
N GLU A 325 5.24 26.11 12.75
CA GLU A 325 4.36 26.62 13.81
C GLU A 325 3.20 25.66 14.10
N ILE A 326 2.72 25.70 15.34
CA ILE A 326 1.51 24.98 15.77
C ILE A 326 0.36 25.96 16.00
N VAL A 327 -0.72 25.81 15.24
CA VAL A 327 -1.95 26.59 15.39
C VAL A 327 -2.95 25.85 16.27
N THR A 328 -3.39 26.52 17.32
CA THR A 328 -4.33 25.98 18.31
C THR A 328 -5.45 26.97 18.60
N THR A 329 -6.59 26.45 19.04
CA THR A 329 -7.69 27.27 19.55
C THR A 329 -8.26 26.65 20.80
N ASN A 330 -8.89 27.47 21.63
CA ASN A 330 -9.59 27.06 22.82
C ASN A 330 -10.95 27.73 22.84
N ASN A 331 -12.01 26.98 23.15
CA ASN A 331 -13.38 27.46 23.14
C ASN A 331 -13.70 28.55 24.19
N ARG A 332 -12.75 28.85 25.08
CA ARG A 332 -12.81 29.90 26.11
C ARG A 332 -12.00 31.14 25.76
N ASP A 333 -11.11 31.05 24.78
CA ASP A 333 -10.21 32.14 24.41
C ASP A 333 -10.76 32.96 23.24
N GLN A 334 -10.37 34.23 23.17
CA GLN A 334 -10.72 35.15 22.07
C GLN A 334 -9.63 35.20 21.00
N PHE A 335 -8.75 34.20 20.97
CA PHE A 335 -7.58 34.17 20.11
C PHE A 335 -7.42 32.80 19.45
N ILE A 336 -6.97 32.83 18.20
CA ILE A 336 -6.21 31.72 17.62
C ILE A 336 -4.77 31.89 18.13
N THR A 337 -4.21 30.86 18.75
CA THR A 337 -2.87 30.88 19.33
C THR A 337 -1.92 30.10 18.43
N ILE A 338 -0.82 30.74 18.03
CA ILE A 338 0.24 30.17 17.21
C ILE A 338 1.48 29.98 18.09
N LEU A 339 1.97 28.75 18.15
CA LEU A 339 3.14 28.36 18.93
C LEU A 339 4.35 28.15 18.02
N ASP A 340 5.53 28.47 18.52
CA ASP A 340 6.79 27.99 17.94
C ASP A 340 6.99 26.49 18.18
N ASN A 341 8.03 25.90 17.58
CA ASN A 341 8.33 24.48 17.72
C ASN A 341 8.81 24.08 19.14
N GLN A 342 9.04 25.03 20.04
CA GLN A 342 9.33 24.79 21.47
C GLN A 342 8.09 24.98 22.37
N GLY A 343 6.92 25.22 21.80
CA GLY A 343 5.65 25.33 22.52
C GLY A 343 5.44 26.67 23.20
N ASN A 344 6.18 27.71 22.83
CA ASN A 344 5.94 29.08 23.28
C ASN A 344 5.04 29.81 22.31
N ILE A 345 4.26 30.76 22.83
CA ILE A 345 3.37 31.58 21.99
C ILE A 345 4.22 32.50 21.10
N LYS A 346 4.24 32.23 19.80
CA LYS A 346 4.85 33.06 18.75
C LYS A 346 3.91 34.21 18.36
N LYS A 347 2.60 33.94 18.26
CA LYS A 347 1.60 34.95 17.88
C LYS A 347 0.19 34.60 18.39
N GLN A 348 -0.64 35.62 18.62
CA GLN A 348 -2.07 35.46 18.85
C GLN A 348 -2.85 36.32 17.86
N ILE A 349 -3.87 35.72 17.23
CA ILE A 349 -4.75 36.40 16.28
C ILE A 349 -6.12 36.55 16.94
N PRO A 350 -6.60 37.78 17.20
CA PRO A 350 -7.89 37.99 17.83
C PRO A 350 -9.03 37.54 16.91
N THR A 351 -10.04 36.88 17.49
CA THR A 351 -11.28 36.57 16.79
C THR A 351 -12.17 37.81 16.69
N THR A 352 -12.87 37.95 15.57
CA THR A 352 -13.65 39.17 15.23
C THR A 352 -15.01 39.25 15.92
N GLU A 353 -15.52 38.15 16.48
CA GLU A 353 -16.82 38.11 17.17
C GLU A 353 -16.67 37.60 18.61
N SER A 354 -17.07 38.43 19.57
CA SER A 354 -17.18 38.05 20.99
C SER A 354 -18.49 37.31 21.23
N GLY A 355 -18.43 36.08 21.77
CA GLY A 355 -19.61 35.33 22.24
C GLY A 355 -19.87 33.99 21.55
N TRP A 356 -19.18 33.70 20.44
CA TRP A 356 -19.21 32.38 19.81
C TRP A 356 -18.02 31.52 20.25
N ARG A 357 -18.27 30.23 20.46
CA ARG A 357 -17.21 29.27 20.77
C ARG A 357 -16.42 28.98 19.49
N ILE A 358 -15.10 29.06 19.57
CA ILE A 358 -14.24 28.50 18.53
C ILE A 358 -14.37 26.97 18.63
N VAL A 359 -14.93 26.35 17.59
CA VAL A 359 -15.15 24.90 17.50
C VAL A 359 -14.81 24.43 16.09
N GLY A 360 -14.01 23.37 15.98
CA GLY A 360 -13.64 22.76 14.70
C GLY A 360 -12.15 22.42 14.62
N ASP A 361 -11.82 21.44 13.78
CA ASP A 361 -10.44 21.16 13.41
C ASP A 361 -9.87 22.33 12.60
N ILE A 362 -8.60 22.60 12.81
CA ILE A 362 -7.86 23.58 12.03
C ILE A 362 -7.17 22.81 10.90
N THR A 363 -7.36 23.27 9.66
CA THR A 363 -6.60 22.75 8.52
C THR A 363 -5.86 23.90 7.87
N LEU A 364 -4.58 23.69 7.59
CA LEU A 364 -3.75 24.64 6.86
C LEU A 364 -3.67 24.15 5.41
N ARG A 365 -3.93 25.06 4.48
CA ARG A 365 -3.62 24.84 3.07
C ARG A 365 -2.30 25.56 2.80
N ILE A 366 -1.23 24.79 2.85
CA ILE A 366 0.15 25.25 2.61
C ILE A 366 0.44 25.16 1.11
#